data_AF-A0A6P2F6I0-F1
#
_entry.id   AF-A0A6P2F6I0-F1
#
_cell.length_a   1.000
_cell.length_b   1.000
_cell.length_c   1.000
_cell.angle_alpha   90.00
_cell.angle_beta   90.00
_cell.angle_gamma   90.00
#
_symmetry.space_group_name_H-M   'P 1'
#
loop_
_entity.id
_entity.type
_entity.pdbx_description
1 polymer ?
#
loop_
_entity_poly.entity_id
_entity_poly.type
_entity_poly.pdbx_seq_one_letter_code
_entity_poly.pdbx_strand_id
1 'polypeptide(L)'
;MTISSGSLRTPATVPAVVPSDVSSNTSMPRQPHLSAAPRKSAGDTPLTRVSLAYVEHRVNLYLRFGEPLRELRLDRWRRCASFAPGAVFCRVRRESNDYGTTRWQLMVLQACAPGESMQRIAGVRPGAQLLLRAEGETAVQAVLRRIDAIEALAIDPTQAAPAYWRTLGNRLAASQPLPAYGAERHAAWLRGEGLR
;
A
#
# COMPACT_ATOMS: atom_id res chain seq x y z
N MET A 1 19.14 -64.64 -1.87
CA MET A 1 20.54 -64.18 -2.08
C MET A 1 20.52 -62.65 -2.17
N THR A 2 21.46 -61.89 -1.61
CA THR A 2 22.55 -62.26 -0.70
C THR A 2 23.07 -61.01 0.04
N ILE A 3 23.34 -61.18 1.34
CA ILE A 3 24.29 -60.48 2.25
C ILE A 3 25.55 -59.91 1.56
N SER A 4 26.34 -58.96 2.08
CA SER A 4 26.56 -58.47 3.46
C SER A 4 27.15 -57.04 3.42
N SER A 5 27.13 -56.25 4.50
CA SER A 5 28.16 -56.15 5.58
C SER A 5 29.63 -56.08 5.10
N GLY A 6 30.40 -55.09 5.58
CA GLY A 6 31.82 -54.95 5.20
C GLY A 6 32.58 -53.79 5.86
N SER A 7 32.56 -53.69 7.20
CA SER A 7 33.39 -52.70 7.93
C SER A 7 34.67 -53.34 8.47
N LEU A 8 35.82 -52.81 8.07
CA LEU A 8 37.15 -53.13 8.58
C LEU A 8 38.04 -51.88 8.50
N ARG A 9 39.03 -51.62 9.37
CA ARG A 9 39.15 -51.57 10.85
C ARG A 9 40.64 -51.29 11.14
N THR A 10 40.90 -50.47 12.16
CA THR A 10 42.19 -50.11 12.79
C THR A 10 42.99 -51.33 13.31
N PRO A 11 44.30 -51.24 13.70
CA PRO A 11 44.96 -50.26 14.60
C PRO A 11 46.06 -49.42 13.88
N ALA A 12 46.94 -48.62 14.49
CA ALA A 12 47.27 -48.32 15.91
C ALA A 12 47.44 -46.77 16.11
N THR A 13 47.95 -46.13 17.18
CA THR A 13 48.80 -46.50 18.33
C THR A 13 48.47 -45.59 19.55
N VAL A 14 48.96 -45.92 20.75
CA VAL A 14 48.94 -45.11 22.00
C VAL A 14 50.34 -45.16 22.65
N PRO A 15 50.82 -44.16 23.43
CA PRO A 15 50.30 -43.75 24.75
C PRO A 15 50.03 -42.23 24.88
N ALA A 16 49.02 -41.74 25.61
CA ALA A 16 48.84 -41.65 27.07
C ALA A 16 49.72 -40.59 27.79
N VAL A 17 49.08 -39.54 28.33
CA VAL A 17 49.32 -38.93 29.67
C VAL A 17 48.20 -37.92 29.98
N VAL A 18 47.80 -37.87 31.25
CA VAL A 18 46.96 -36.85 31.93
C VAL A 18 47.65 -36.56 33.30
N PRO A 19 47.39 -35.46 34.04
CA PRO A 19 46.19 -34.61 34.00
C PRO A 19 46.39 -33.08 34.18
N SER A 20 45.24 -32.39 34.27
CA SER A 20 44.96 -31.17 35.05
C SER A 20 45.53 -29.78 34.69
N ASP A 21 44.56 -28.86 34.56
CA ASP A 21 44.50 -27.51 35.14
C ASP A 21 45.67 -26.52 34.96
N VAL A 22 45.38 -25.40 34.27
CA VAL A 22 44.99 -24.16 34.97
C VAL A 22 44.29 -23.19 34.01
N SER A 23 43.25 -22.51 34.50
CA SER A 23 42.50 -21.49 33.75
C SER A 23 43.33 -20.23 33.49
N SER A 24 43.30 -19.72 32.25
CA SER A 24 43.65 -18.31 31.94
C SER A 24 42.84 -17.80 30.75
N ASN A 25 41.82 -17.00 31.10
CA ASN A 25 40.84 -16.41 30.22
C ASN A 25 41.45 -15.36 29.26
N THR A 26 41.53 -15.68 27.97
CA THR A 26 41.95 -14.73 26.91
C THR A 26 40.77 -14.30 26.06
N SER A 27 40.38 -13.03 26.19
CA SER A 27 39.22 -12.45 25.52
C SER A 27 39.35 -12.41 24.00
N MET A 28 38.37 -12.97 23.28
CA MET A 28 38.02 -12.46 21.94
C MET A 28 36.94 -11.38 22.07
N PRO A 29 37.06 -10.23 21.37
CA PRO A 29 36.08 -9.17 21.46
C PRO A 29 34.74 -9.61 20.86
N ARG A 30 33.68 -9.64 21.67
CA ARG A 30 32.30 -9.82 21.18
C ARG A 30 32.00 -8.70 20.17
N GLN A 31 31.79 -9.06 18.90
CA GLN A 31 31.36 -8.11 17.88
C GLN A 31 30.07 -7.43 18.34
N PRO A 32 30.05 -6.09 18.50
CA PRO A 32 28.81 -5.36 18.76
C PRO A 32 28.05 -5.26 17.44
N HIS A 33 27.35 -6.34 17.06
CA HIS A 33 26.29 -6.24 16.06
C HIS A 33 25.10 -5.51 16.69
N LEU A 34 25.29 -4.21 16.93
CA LEU A 34 24.22 -3.25 17.12
C LEU A 34 23.39 -3.29 15.84
N SER A 35 22.41 -4.19 15.82
CA SER A 35 21.37 -4.24 14.80
C SER A 35 20.51 -3.00 14.99
N ALA A 36 21.03 -1.90 14.45
CA ALA A 36 20.38 -0.61 14.42
C ALA A 36 19.21 -0.71 13.45
N ALA A 37 18.11 -1.33 13.93
CA ALA A 37 16.80 -1.20 13.33
C ALA A 37 16.62 0.27 12.98
N PRO A 38 16.32 0.61 11.72
CA PRO A 38 16.46 1.97 11.22
C PRO A 38 15.63 2.90 12.11
N ARG A 39 16.33 3.78 12.84
CA ARG A 39 15.71 4.72 13.76
C ARG A 39 14.69 5.51 12.94
N LYS A 40 13.40 5.33 13.22
CA LYS A 40 12.35 6.14 12.62
C LYS A 40 12.60 7.57 13.07
N SER A 41 13.20 8.39 12.19
CA SER A 41 13.44 9.80 12.45
C SER A 41 12.12 10.45 12.85
N ALA A 42 12.08 11.07 14.04
CA ALA A 42 10.86 11.54 14.70
C ALA A 42 10.31 12.84 14.06
N GLY A 43 10.06 12.77 12.76
CA GLY A 43 9.61 13.85 11.88
C GLY A 43 9.30 13.38 10.45
N ASP A 44 9.71 12.16 10.04
CA ASP A 44 9.33 11.58 8.75
C ASP A 44 7.98 10.84 8.88
N THR A 45 6.90 11.62 8.94
CA THR A 45 5.52 11.12 8.94
C THR A 45 5.30 10.24 7.69
N PRO A 46 4.87 8.96 7.85
CA PRO A 46 5.00 7.95 6.80
C PRO A 46 4.08 8.23 5.60
N LEU A 47 4.64 8.88 4.58
CA LEU A 47 3.91 9.23 3.35
C LEU A 47 3.38 7.99 2.64
N THR A 48 2.09 8.03 2.27
CA THR A 48 1.45 6.96 1.50
C THR A 48 1.91 7.05 0.05
N ARG A 49 2.73 6.10 -0.37
CA ARG A 49 3.28 5.98 -1.71
C ARG A 49 2.37 5.14 -2.60
N VAL A 50 1.97 5.69 -3.73
CA VAL A 50 1.03 5.13 -4.71
C VAL A 50 1.74 4.99 -6.05
N SER A 51 1.93 3.75 -6.49
CA SER A 51 2.48 3.41 -7.80
C SER A 51 1.45 3.68 -8.90
N LEU A 52 1.89 4.40 -9.93
CA LEU A 52 1.20 4.71 -11.17
C LEU A 52 2.00 4.12 -12.33
N ALA A 53 1.32 3.72 -13.40
CA ALA A 53 1.93 3.03 -14.53
C ALA A 53 1.20 3.35 -15.83
N TYR A 54 1.96 3.73 -16.87
CA TYR A 54 1.45 3.92 -18.21
C TYR A 54 2.25 3.04 -19.18
N VAL A 55 1.61 1.98 -19.64
CA VAL A 55 2.07 1.08 -20.69
C VAL A 55 1.04 1.13 -21.80
N GLU A 56 1.44 1.68 -22.93
CA GLU A 56 0.61 1.86 -24.12
C GLU A 56 -0.11 0.57 -24.50
N HIS A 57 -1.37 0.68 -24.94
CA HIS A 57 -2.26 -0.43 -25.30
C HIS A 57 -2.53 -1.52 -24.25
N ARG A 58 -1.84 -1.53 -23.09
CA ARG A 58 -1.98 -2.58 -22.05
C ARG A 58 -2.47 -2.08 -20.69
N VAL A 59 -1.82 -1.09 -20.07
CA VAL A 59 -2.18 -0.63 -18.72
C VAL A 59 -2.05 0.89 -18.60
N ASN A 60 -3.17 1.57 -18.32
CA ASN A 60 -3.19 2.95 -17.88
C ASN A 60 -3.68 3.00 -16.42
N LEU A 61 -2.76 3.28 -15.50
CA LEU A 61 -2.97 3.40 -14.06
C LEU A 61 -2.59 4.81 -13.61
N TYR A 62 -3.59 5.67 -13.46
CA TYR A 62 -3.46 7.12 -13.24
C TYR A 62 -4.29 7.60 -12.03
N LEU A 63 -4.13 8.87 -11.66
CA LEU A 63 -4.94 9.54 -10.65
C LEU A 63 -6.03 10.39 -11.34
N ARG A 64 -7.28 10.30 -10.89
CA ARG A 64 -8.38 11.17 -11.34
C ARG A 64 -8.50 12.44 -10.49
N PHE A 65 -8.14 12.36 -9.21
CA PHE A 65 -7.99 13.50 -8.31
C PHE A 65 -7.07 13.12 -7.13
N GLY A 66 -6.59 14.13 -6.39
CA GLY A 66 -5.64 13.99 -5.29
C GLY A 66 -4.27 14.52 -5.66
N GLU A 67 -3.87 15.64 -5.05
CA GLU A 67 -2.57 16.27 -5.29
C GLU A 67 -1.43 15.50 -4.58
N PRO A 68 -0.38 15.08 -5.30
CA PRO A 68 0.75 14.38 -4.69
C PRO A 68 1.74 15.38 -4.06
N LEU A 69 2.00 15.25 -2.76
CA LEU A 69 3.01 16.04 -2.04
C LEU A 69 4.42 15.87 -2.64
N ARG A 70 4.72 14.70 -3.22
CA ARG A 70 5.91 14.48 -4.07
C ARG A 70 5.59 13.46 -5.16
N GLU A 71 5.98 13.71 -6.40
CA GLU A 71 5.98 12.69 -7.46
C GLU A 71 7.41 12.24 -7.78
N LEU A 72 7.67 10.93 -7.73
CA LEU A 72 8.95 10.32 -8.08
C LEU A 72 8.78 9.46 -9.33
N ARG A 73 9.46 9.81 -10.43
CA ARG A 73 9.54 8.92 -11.61
C ARG A 73 10.47 7.74 -11.29
N LEU A 74 9.95 6.52 -11.40
CA LEU A 74 10.71 5.28 -11.14
C LEU A 74 11.30 4.72 -12.44
N ASP A 75 10.50 4.68 -13.49
CA ASP A 75 10.86 4.19 -14.83
C ASP A 75 10.38 5.19 -15.90
N ARG A 76 10.74 4.95 -17.16
CA ARG A 76 10.08 5.64 -18.29
C ARG A 76 8.54 5.52 -18.25
N TRP A 77 8.03 4.37 -17.78
CA TRP A 77 6.61 3.99 -17.76
C TRP A 77 5.97 3.98 -16.35
N ARG A 78 6.75 4.12 -15.27
CA ARG A 78 6.25 4.01 -13.88
C ARG A 78 6.61 5.23 -13.06
N ARG A 79 5.67 5.65 -12.23
CA ARG A 79 5.82 6.79 -11.32
C ARG A 79 5.25 6.47 -9.95
N CYS A 80 5.63 7.24 -8.93
CA CYS A 80 5.17 7.08 -7.57
C CYS A 80 4.72 8.42 -7.01
N ALA A 81 3.41 8.59 -6.86
CA ALA A 81 2.82 9.70 -6.12
C ALA A 81 2.95 9.44 -4.61
N SER A 82 3.34 10.45 -3.83
CA SER A 82 3.49 10.36 -2.37
C SER A 82 2.54 11.34 -1.72
N PHE A 83 1.68 10.84 -0.84
CA PHE A 83 0.63 11.62 -0.16
C PHE A 83 0.91 11.75 1.33
N ALA A 84 0.57 12.91 1.90
CA ALA A 84 0.46 13.06 3.36
C ALA A 84 -0.67 12.15 3.90
N PRO A 85 -0.61 11.69 5.16
CA PRO A 85 -1.74 11.03 5.80
C PRO A 85 -3.00 11.90 5.82
N GLY A 86 -4.17 11.27 5.94
CA GLY A 86 -5.48 11.91 5.86
C GLY A 86 -5.92 12.27 4.43
N ALA A 87 -4.98 12.52 3.51
CA ALA A 87 -5.29 12.92 2.13
C ALA A 87 -6.10 11.86 1.37
N VAL A 88 -7.17 12.31 0.71
CA VAL A 88 -8.05 11.46 -0.13
C VAL A 88 -7.64 11.61 -1.59
N PHE A 89 -7.49 10.50 -2.30
CA PHE A 89 -7.10 10.46 -3.71
C PHE A 89 -7.85 9.36 -4.46
N CYS A 90 -8.07 9.56 -5.77
CA CYS A 90 -8.77 8.61 -6.63
C CYS A 90 -7.83 8.04 -7.68
N ARG A 91 -7.67 6.71 -7.70
CA ARG A 91 -6.83 5.99 -8.65
C ARG A 91 -7.69 5.18 -9.61
N VAL A 92 -7.47 5.36 -10.92
CA VAL A 92 -8.16 4.64 -11.98
C VAL A 92 -7.18 3.71 -12.69
N ARG A 93 -7.57 2.44 -12.87
CA ARG A 93 -6.89 1.43 -13.68
C ARG A 93 -7.80 1.08 -14.86
N ARG A 94 -7.30 1.32 -16.07
CA ARG A 94 -7.79 0.71 -17.31
C ARG A 94 -6.72 -0.27 -17.79
N GLU A 95 -7.08 -1.53 -17.91
CA GLU A 95 -6.19 -2.61 -18.32
C GLU A 95 -6.81 -3.36 -19.49
N SER A 96 -6.19 -3.31 -20.66
CA SER A 96 -6.65 -3.99 -21.87
C SER A 96 -5.80 -5.24 -22.06
N ASN A 97 -6.43 -6.41 -21.98
CA ASN A 97 -5.78 -7.69 -22.21
C ASN A 97 -5.70 -7.98 -23.72
N ASP A 98 -4.73 -8.81 -24.13
CA ASP A 98 -4.57 -9.23 -25.53
C ASP A 98 -5.79 -9.98 -26.09
N TYR A 99 -6.68 -10.48 -25.21
CA TYR A 99 -7.98 -11.09 -25.51
C TYR A 99 -9.12 -10.08 -25.71
N GLY A 100 -8.83 -8.79 -25.93
CA GLY A 100 -9.81 -7.73 -26.18
C GLY A 100 -10.61 -7.25 -24.96
N THR A 101 -10.66 -8.01 -23.86
CA THR A 101 -11.33 -7.59 -22.63
C THR A 101 -10.58 -6.42 -21.98
N THR A 102 -11.27 -5.29 -21.75
CA THR A 102 -10.73 -4.18 -20.95
C THR A 102 -11.30 -4.21 -19.53
N ARG A 103 -10.44 -4.47 -18.55
CA ARG A 103 -10.76 -4.35 -17.13
C ARG A 103 -10.67 -2.89 -16.70
N TRP A 104 -11.81 -2.33 -16.33
CA TRP A 104 -11.93 -1.05 -15.64
C TRP A 104 -12.01 -1.26 -14.13
N GLN A 105 -11.24 -0.47 -13.36
CA GLN A 105 -11.29 -0.42 -11.90
C GLN A 105 -11.02 1.01 -11.43
N LEU A 106 -11.83 1.54 -10.53
CA LEU A 106 -11.63 2.83 -9.87
C LEU A 106 -11.63 2.61 -8.35
N MET A 107 -10.66 3.23 -7.66
CA MET A 107 -10.53 3.14 -6.21
C MET A 107 -10.35 4.54 -5.61
N VAL A 108 -11.26 4.97 -4.74
CA VAL A 108 -11.07 6.16 -3.90
C VAL A 108 -10.47 5.69 -2.58
N LEU A 109 -9.34 6.28 -2.22
CA LEU A 109 -8.46 5.84 -1.15
C LEU A 109 -8.11 7.02 -0.23
N GLN A 110 -7.92 6.73 1.05
CA GLN A 110 -7.39 7.68 2.02
C GLN A 110 -6.02 7.21 2.50
N ALA A 111 -5.03 8.11 2.50
CA ALA A 111 -3.70 7.85 3.03
C ALA A 111 -3.79 7.65 4.56
N CYS A 112 -3.40 6.46 5.06
CA CYS A 112 -3.57 6.15 6.48
C CYS A 112 -2.61 6.94 7.37
N ALA A 113 -3.14 7.55 8.43
CA ALA A 113 -2.36 8.01 9.58
C ALA A 113 -1.90 6.83 10.45
N PRO A 114 -0.82 6.99 11.23
CA PRO A 114 -0.40 5.99 12.22
C PRO A 114 -1.53 5.70 13.22
N GLY A 115 -1.98 4.44 13.27
CA GLY A 115 -3.09 3.98 14.12
C GLY A 115 -4.41 3.73 13.38
N GLU A 116 -4.55 4.14 12.12
CA GLU A 116 -5.77 3.90 11.33
C GLU A 116 -5.86 2.49 10.72
N SER A 117 -7.08 2.11 10.32
CA SER A 117 -7.41 0.82 9.71
C SER A 117 -6.86 0.70 8.27
N MET A 118 -5.60 0.29 8.18
CA MET A 118 -4.83 0.18 6.93
C MET A 118 -5.15 -1.09 6.12
N GLN A 119 -5.56 -0.93 4.86
CA GLN A 119 -5.67 -2.04 3.91
C GLN A 119 -4.42 -2.13 3.02
N ARG A 120 -3.95 -3.36 2.75
CA ARG A 120 -2.89 -3.63 1.78
C ARG A 120 -3.48 -3.64 0.37
N ILE A 121 -3.13 -2.64 -0.42
CA ILE A 121 -3.61 -2.46 -1.80
C ILE A 121 -2.41 -2.56 -2.75
N ALA A 122 -2.57 -3.29 -3.86
CA ALA A 122 -1.51 -3.47 -4.84
C ALA A 122 -1.03 -2.11 -5.38
N GLY A 123 0.28 -1.86 -5.29
CA GLY A 123 0.90 -0.58 -5.63
C GLY A 123 0.75 0.53 -4.59
N VAL A 124 0.25 0.28 -3.38
CA VAL A 124 0.21 1.28 -2.29
C VAL A 124 1.03 0.80 -1.10
N ARG A 125 1.90 1.66 -0.56
CA ARG A 125 2.76 1.37 0.61
C ARG A 125 2.82 2.59 1.56
N PRO A 126 2.73 2.43 2.89
CA PRO A 126 2.56 1.16 3.63
C PRO A 126 1.21 0.49 3.39
N GLY A 127 0.18 1.29 3.13
CA GLY A 127 -1.17 0.89 2.73
C GLY A 127 -2.06 2.12 2.63
N ALA A 128 -3.36 1.93 2.44
CA ALA A 128 -4.36 3.00 2.45
C ALA A 128 -5.70 2.46 2.95
N GLN A 129 -6.59 3.33 3.40
CA GLN A 129 -7.96 2.95 3.70
C GLN A 129 -8.79 2.99 2.42
N LEU A 130 -9.49 1.90 2.11
CA LEU A 130 -10.39 1.85 0.97
C LEU A 130 -11.70 2.55 1.31
N LEU A 131 -12.01 3.65 0.61
CA LEU A 131 -13.28 4.34 0.77
C LEU A 131 -14.31 3.84 -0.25
N LEU A 132 -13.90 3.69 -1.52
CA LEU A 132 -14.75 3.19 -2.61
C LEU A 132 -13.94 2.30 -3.54
N ARG A 133 -14.57 1.22 -4.01
CA ARG A 133 -14.12 0.43 -5.17
C ARG A 133 -15.27 0.32 -6.17
N ALA A 134 -14.97 0.59 -7.44
CA ALA A 134 -15.80 0.26 -8.59
C ALA A 134 -15.00 -0.67 -9.52
N GLU A 135 -15.63 -1.71 -10.06
CA GLU A 135 -15.06 -2.57 -11.11
C GLU A 135 -16.08 -2.75 -12.23
N GLY A 136 -15.61 -2.84 -13.47
CA GLY A 136 -16.45 -2.81 -14.67
C GLY A 136 -16.77 -1.39 -15.16
N GLU A 137 -16.99 -1.25 -16.47
CA GLU A 137 -17.06 0.05 -17.13
C GLU A 137 -18.21 0.92 -16.62
N THR A 138 -19.44 0.38 -16.60
CA THR A 138 -20.65 1.09 -16.16
C THR A 138 -20.52 1.63 -14.74
N ALA A 139 -19.90 0.86 -13.83
CA ALA A 139 -19.70 1.25 -12.43
C ALA A 139 -18.63 2.35 -12.30
N VAL A 140 -17.50 2.22 -13.01
CA VAL A 140 -16.45 3.26 -13.05
C VAL A 140 -17.00 4.56 -13.64
N GLN A 141 -17.72 4.48 -14.77
CA GLN A 141 -18.35 5.63 -15.41
C GLN A 141 -19.44 6.28 -14.54
N ALA A 142 -20.20 5.50 -13.77
CA ALA A 142 -21.19 6.02 -12.84
C ALA A 142 -20.56 6.75 -11.63
N VAL A 143 -19.35 6.37 -11.20
CA VAL A 143 -18.59 7.09 -10.17
C VAL A 143 -17.88 8.32 -10.75
N LEU A 144 -17.31 8.24 -11.96
CA LEU A 144 -16.73 9.40 -12.65
C LEU A 144 -17.76 10.53 -12.77
N ARG A 145 -18.97 10.25 -13.28
CA ARG A 145 -20.07 11.24 -13.32
C ARG A 145 -20.47 11.83 -11.97
N ARG A 146 -20.11 11.21 -10.83
CA ARG A 146 -20.33 11.76 -9.48
C ARG A 146 -19.15 12.59 -9.00
N ILE A 147 -17.93 12.31 -9.47
CA ILE A 147 -16.76 13.17 -9.29
C ILE A 147 -16.95 14.46 -10.12
N ASP A 148 -17.29 14.32 -11.40
CA ASP A 148 -17.53 15.45 -12.32
C ASP A 148 -18.66 16.37 -11.78
N ALA A 149 -19.69 15.79 -11.16
CA ALA A 149 -20.79 16.55 -10.53
C ALA A 149 -20.41 17.20 -9.17
N ILE A 150 -19.31 16.80 -8.53
CA ILE A 150 -18.75 17.46 -7.34
C ILE A 150 -17.86 18.64 -7.78
N GLU A 151 -17.05 18.43 -8.81
CA GLU A 151 -16.22 19.48 -9.43
C GLU A 151 -17.10 20.59 -10.04
N ALA A 152 -18.24 20.24 -10.65
CA ALA A 152 -19.24 21.19 -11.15
C ALA A 152 -19.91 22.05 -10.05
N LEU A 153 -19.78 21.66 -8.77
CA LEU A 153 -20.21 22.47 -7.61
C LEU A 153 -19.06 23.35 -7.06
N ALA A 154 -17.93 23.43 -7.77
CA ALA A 154 -16.67 24.06 -7.33
C ALA A 154 -16.12 23.47 -6.00
N ILE A 155 -16.45 22.21 -5.70
CA ILE A 155 -15.92 21.47 -4.55
C ILE A 155 -14.79 20.57 -5.05
N ASP A 156 -13.63 20.60 -4.39
CA ASP A 156 -12.57 19.62 -4.63
C ASP A 156 -12.99 18.22 -4.10
N PRO A 157 -13.01 17.17 -4.94
CA PRO A 157 -13.24 15.79 -4.51
C PRO A 157 -12.30 15.28 -3.40
N THR A 158 -11.11 15.86 -3.19
CA THR A 158 -10.24 15.50 -2.04
C THR A 158 -10.84 15.93 -0.71
N GLN A 159 -11.58 17.06 -0.70
CA GLN A 159 -12.21 17.64 0.49
C GLN A 159 -13.61 17.05 0.75
N ALA A 160 -14.14 16.24 -0.18
CA ALA A 160 -15.42 15.56 -0.01
C ALA A 160 -15.32 14.47 1.07
N ALA A 161 -16.23 14.54 2.05
CA ALA A 161 -16.22 13.73 3.27
C ALA A 161 -15.92 12.23 3.03
N PRO A 162 -14.93 11.60 3.71
CA PRO A 162 -14.64 10.18 3.57
C PRO A 162 -15.83 9.26 3.82
N ALA A 163 -16.77 9.68 4.68
CA ALA A 163 -18.03 8.98 4.91
C ALA A 163 -18.94 8.94 3.67
N TYR A 164 -18.99 10.02 2.86
CA TYR A 164 -19.74 10.03 1.61
C TYR A 164 -19.17 9.03 0.60
N TRP A 165 -17.84 8.97 0.44
CA TRP A 165 -17.19 8.00 -0.45
C TRP A 165 -17.51 6.54 -0.04
N ARG A 166 -17.50 6.23 1.28
CA ARG A 166 -17.94 4.93 1.80
C ARG A 166 -19.42 4.65 1.52
N THR A 167 -20.31 5.63 1.71
CA THR A 167 -21.74 5.49 1.37
C THR A 167 -21.97 5.26 -0.12
N LEU A 168 -21.23 5.98 -0.98
CA LEU A 168 -21.29 5.84 -2.43
C LEU A 168 -20.82 4.44 -2.87
N GLY A 169 -19.73 3.93 -2.29
CA GLY A 169 -19.22 2.58 -2.53
C GLY A 169 -20.20 1.49 -2.08
N ASN A 170 -20.78 1.63 -0.88
CA ASN A 170 -21.78 0.69 -0.37
C ASN A 170 -23.03 0.63 -1.26
N ARG A 171 -23.54 1.79 -1.74
CA ARG A 171 -24.68 1.81 -2.67
C ARG A 171 -24.34 1.25 -4.04
N LEU A 172 -23.12 1.49 -4.54
CA LEU A 172 -22.65 0.92 -5.81
C LEU A 172 -22.59 -0.61 -5.74
N ALA A 173 -22.09 -1.17 -4.64
CA ALA A 173 -22.07 -2.62 -4.41
C ALA A 173 -23.49 -3.23 -4.24
N ALA A 174 -24.45 -2.44 -3.75
CA ALA A 174 -25.85 -2.82 -3.62
C ALA A 174 -26.70 -2.49 -4.88
N SER A 175 -26.09 -2.04 -5.99
CA SER A 175 -26.78 -1.58 -7.21
C SER A 175 -27.85 -0.50 -6.98
N GLN A 176 -27.71 0.30 -5.91
CA GLN A 176 -28.67 1.33 -5.49
C GLN A 176 -28.40 2.70 -6.12
N PRO A 177 -29.42 3.59 -6.20
CA PRO A 177 -29.25 4.95 -6.68
C PRO A 177 -28.18 5.72 -5.89
N LEU A 178 -27.13 6.12 -6.61
CA LEU A 178 -25.97 6.82 -6.08
C LEU A 178 -26.38 8.18 -5.49
N PRO A 179 -26.05 8.50 -4.22
CA PRO A 179 -26.44 9.75 -3.59
C PRO A 179 -25.79 10.94 -4.28
N ALA A 180 -26.50 12.07 -4.33
CA ALA A 180 -25.87 13.36 -4.61
C ALA A 180 -25.02 13.80 -3.41
N TYR A 181 -23.89 14.45 -3.71
CA TYR A 181 -23.21 15.35 -2.78
C TYR A 181 -23.75 16.77 -3.05
N GLY A 182 -23.78 17.61 -2.02
CA GLY A 182 -24.34 18.95 -2.11
C GLY A 182 -23.67 19.89 -1.12
N ALA A 183 -23.64 21.18 -1.44
CA ALA A 183 -22.87 22.20 -0.71
C ALA A 183 -23.21 22.25 0.79
N GLU A 184 -24.47 22.07 1.19
CA GLU A 184 -24.88 22.02 2.60
C GLU A 184 -24.21 20.88 3.38
N ARG A 185 -24.15 19.68 2.79
CA ARG A 185 -23.47 18.51 3.38
C ARG A 185 -21.96 18.71 3.42
N HIS A 186 -21.39 19.45 2.46
CA HIS A 186 -19.99 19.83 2.47
C HIS A 186 -19.68 20.85 3.59
N ALA A 187 -20.48 21.91 3.71
CA ALA A 187 -20.36 22.92 4.77
C ALA A 187 -20.67 22.36 6.18
N ALA A 188 -21.50 21.33 6.30
CA ALA A 188 -21.67 20.57 7.55
C ALA A 188 -20.44 19.72 7.87
N TRP A 189 -19.82 19.09 6.87
CA TRP A 189 -18.58 18.32 7.02
C TRP A 189 -17.40 19.21 7.42
N LEU A 190 -17.15 20.32 6.72
CA LEU A 190 -16.05 21.25 7.02
C LEU A 190 -16.14 21.82 8.44
N ARG A 191 -17.35 22.14 8.93
CA ARG A 191 -17.58 22.56 10.32
C ARG A 191 -17.32 21.46 11.35
N GLY A 192 -17.44 20.18 10.97
CA GLY A 192 -17.14 19.03 11.83
C GLY A 192 -15.64 18.66 11.85
N GLU A 193 -14.96 18.78 10.71
CA GLU A 193 -13.53 18.46 10.62
C GLU A 193 -12.66 19.58 11.23
N GLY A 194 -13.12 20.83 11.23
CA GLY A 194 -12.49 21.95 11.96
C GLY A 194 -12.63 21.92 13.50
N LEU A 195 -13.13 20.80 14.07
CA LEU A 195 -13.28 20.56 15.51
C LEU A 195 -12.43 19.34 15.99
N ARG A 196 -11.38 18.99 15.24
CA ARG A 196 -10.48 17.84 15.47
C ARG A 196 -9.01 18.25 15.60
#